data_AF-A0A915EG96-F1
#
_entry.id   AF-A0A915EG96-F1
#
_cell.length_a   1.000
_cell.length_b   1.000
_cell.length_c   1.000
_cell.angle_alpha   90.00
_cell.angle_beta   90.00
_cell.angle_gamma   90.00
#
_symmetry.space_group_name_H-M   'P 1'
#
loop_
_entity.id
_entity.type
_entity.pdbx_description
1 polymer ?
#
loop_
_entity_poly.entity_id
_entity_poly.type
_entity_poly.pdbx_seq_one_letter_code
_entity_poly.pdbx_strand_id
1 'polypeptide(L)'
;MVVAQKEIHKKVSTIQRVFCCAAINILSVFFVLALTSLIDLLKYSFLSAFLKYFGSLLLLPFLDCSFSQHPWFADIASSALKYRGISSSKIPDFSRAASDFIHAIFVELVFLVQALAIIGLEVPVLSKFFGFIYMSLLHSLYSFDYIWMSSGISMNTRLAMVERSWPFHLGFGTLLTLATSMSTNFVINGCIFGALFPFFIVSSCVCSGADKRGVTDQVVPPIHFYYIASTITNKISMAIFGRTQIT
;
A
#
# COMPACT_ATOMS: atom_id res chain seq x y z
N MET A 1 -31.51 -23.92 3.95
CA MET A 1 -31.27 -23.84 2.50
C MET A 1 -31.18 -22.41 1.96
N VAL A 2 -32.11 -21.50 2.27
CA VAL A 2 -32.10 -20.11 1.76
C VAL A 2 -30.84 -19.32 2.19
N VAL A 3 -30.38 -19.50 3.44
CA VAL A 3 -29.14 -18.85 3.93
C VAL A 3 -27.90 -19.35 3.18
N ALA A 4 -27.83 -20.65 2.89
CA ALA A 4 -26.72 -21.26 2.15
C ALA A 4 -26.70 -20.80 0.68
N GLN A 5 -27.86 -20.66 0.03
CA GLN A 5 -27.93 -20.10 -1.33
C GLN A 5 -27.52 -18.61 -1.37
N LYS A 6 -27.91 -17.82 -0.36
CA LYS A 6 -27.52 -16.41 -0.25
C LYS A 6 -26.01 -16.24 -0.03
N GLU A 7 -25.42 -17.12 0.79
CA GLU A 7 -23.97 -17.24 1.02
C GLU A 7 -23.22 -17.62 -0.26
N ILE A 8 -23.70 -18.63 -1.00
CA ILE A 8 -23.11 -19.07 -2.27
C ILE A 8 -23.18 -17.95 -3.32
N HIS A 9 -24.33 -17.30 -3.46
CA HIS A 9 -24.51 -16.22 -4.42
C HIS A 9 -23.61 -15.00 -4.11
N LYS A 10 -23.44 -14.68 -2.83
CA LYS A 10 -22.53 -13.63 -2.35
C LYS A 10 -21.06 -13.98 -2.60
N LYS A 11 -20.65 -15.24 -2.40
CA LYS A 11 -19.31 -15.73 -2.75
C LYS A 11 -19.01 -15.61 -4.24
N VAL A 12 -19.92 -16.05 -5.09
CA VAL A 12 -19.77 -15.96 -6.56
C VAL A 12 -19.66 -14.51 -7.01
N SER A 13 -20.50 -13.60 -6.48
CA SER A 13 -20.44 -12.17 -6.79
C SER A 13 -19.12 -11.53 -6.36
N THR A 14 -18.56 -11.95 -5.22
CA THR A 14 -17.29 -11.43 -4.72
C THR A 14 -16.13 -11.88 -5.61
N ILE A 15 -16.06 -13.17 -5.94
CA ILE A 15 -15.05 -13.74 -6.83
C ILE A 15 -15.09 -13.07 -8.21
N GLN A 16 -16.29 -12.87 -8.75
CA GLN A 16 -16.47 -12.19 -10.04
C GLN A 16 -15.95 -10.74 -10.02
N ARG A 17 -16.14 -10.01 -8.91
CA ARG A 17 -15.55 -8.67 -8.73
C ARG A 17 -14.03 -8.72 -8.65
N VAL A 18 -13.45 -9.69 -7.95
CA VAL A 18 -11.97 -9.87 -7.90
C VAL A 18 -11.41 -10.08 -9.30
N PHE A 19 -12.00 -11.00 -10.07
CA PHE A 19 -11.55 -11.26 -11.45
C PHE A 19 -11.77 -10.04 -12.36
N CYS A 20 -12.86 -9.29 -12.19
CA CYS A 20 -13.11 -8.07 -12.96
C CYS A 20 -12.06 -7.00 -12.67
N CYS A 21 -11.74 -6.75 -11.39
CA CYS A 21 -10.69 -5.81 -11.00
C CYS A 21 -9.31 -6.24 -11.50
N ALA A 22 -8.98 -7.54 -11.37
CA ALA A 22 -7.73 -8.09 -11.90
C ALA A 22 -7.67 -7.95 -13.44
N ALA A 23 -8.77 -8.23 -14.14
CA ALA A 23 -8.86 -8.08 -15.60
C ALA A 23 -8.73 -6.60 -16.03
N ILE A 24 -9.36 -5.67 -15.32
CA ILE A 24 -9.23 -4.22 -15.57
C ILE A 24 -7.78 -3.78 -15.33
N ASN A 25 -7.13 -4.25 -14.27
CA ASN A 25 -5.72 -3.97 -13.99
C ASN A 25 -4.77 -4.60 -15.03
N ILE A 26 -5.07 -5.78 -15.55
CA ILE A 26 -4.27 -6.40 -16.61
C ILE A 26 -4.48 -5.68 -17.94
N LEU A 27 -5.72 -5.33 -18.27
CA LEU A 27 -6.06 -4.61 -19.50
C LEU A 27 -5.44 -3.20 -19.51
N SER A 28 -5.37 -2.53 -18.35
CA SER A 28 -4.69 -1.24 -18.22
C SER A 28 -3.19 -1.36 -18.50
N VAL A 29 -2.51 -2.42 -18.04
CA VAL A 29 -1.10 -2.68 -18.37
C VAL A 29 -0.90 -2.81 -19.88
N PHE A 30 -1.71 -3.65 -20.53
CA PHE A 30 -1.61 -3.87 -21.97
C PHE A 30 -1.88 -2.59 -22.76
N PHE A 31 -2.87 -1.80 -22.34
CA PHE A 31 -3.17 -0.51 -22.96
C PHE A 31 -2.00 0.47 -22.84
N VAL A 32 -1.38 0.59 -21.67
CA VAL A 32 -0.24 1.47 -21.42
C VAL A 32 1.00 1.03 -22.19
N LEU A 33 1.27 -0.27 -22.24
CA LEU A 33 2.36 -0.83 -23.03
C LEU A 33 2.17 -0.58 -24.53
N ALA A 34 0.94 -0.77 -25.03
CA ALA A 34 0.60 -0.50 -26.43
C ALA A 34 0.75 0.99 -26.76
N LEU A 35 0.29 1.88 -25.88
CA LEU A 35 0.41 3.33 -26.06
C LEU A 35 1.88 3.77 -26.03
N THR A 36 2.68 3.27 -25.10
CA THR A 36 4.13 3.57 -25.00
C THR A 36 4.87 3.07 -26.24
N SER A 37 4.59 1.84 -26.68
CA SER A 37 5.21 1.26 -27.89
C SER A 37 4.82 2.01 -29.15
N LEU A 38 3.57 2.50 -29.24
CA LEU A 38 3.10 3.34 -30.35
C LEU A 38 3.83 4.69 -30.38
N ILE A 39 4.04 5.31 -29.22
CA ILE A 39 4.82 6.56 -29.10
C ILE A 39 6.28 6.34 -29.56
N ASP A 40 6.90 5.23 -29.16
CA ASP A 40 8.27 4.90 -29.55
C ASP A 40 8.39 4.55 -31.06
N LEU A 41 7.33 4.00 -31.66
CA LEU A 41 7.24 3.73 -33.10
C LEU A 41 7.07 5.02 -33.92
N LEU A 42 6.34 6.00 -33.39
CA LEU A 42 6.12 7.31 -34.00
C LEU A 42 7.34 8.24 -33.77
N LYS A 43 8.48 7.87 -34.38
CA LYS A 43 9.77 8.57 -34.36
C LYS A 43 9.76 9.97 -35.04
N TYR A 44 8.83 10.88 -34.75
CA TYR A 44 8.95 12.27 -35.23
C TYR A 44 8.43 13.35 -34.25
N SER A 45 9.10 14.50 -34.33
CA SER A 45 8.98 15.70 -33.50
C SER A 45 7.57 16.31 -33.56
N PHE A 46 7.17 16.98 -32.47
CA PHE A 46 5.85 17.52 -32.16
C PHE A 46 4.74 16.51 -31.79
N LEU A 47 4.42 15.52 -32.63
CA LEU A 47 3.35 14.55 -32.31
C LEU A 47 3.71 13.64 -31.13
N SER A 48 4.98 13.22 -31.03
CA SER A 48 5.49 12.45 -29.89
C SER A 48 5.49 13.25 -28.58
N ALA A 49 5.77 14.56 -28.63
CA ALA A 49 5.69 15.44 -27.47
C ALA A 49 4.23 15.64 -27.03
N PHE A 50 3.33 15.93 -27.97
CA PHE A 50 1.90 16.02 -27.71
C PHE A 50 1.34 14.72 -27.12
N LEU A 51 1.67 13.56 -27.71
CA LEU A 51 1.24 12.25 -27.21
C LEU A 51 1.88 11.87 -25.87
N LYS A 52 3.09 12.34 -25.53
CA LYS A 52 3.66 12.17 -24.18
C LYS A 52 2.88 12.96 -23.14
N TYR A 53 2.61 14.23 -23.39
CA TYR A 53 1.86 15.08 -22.46
C TYR A 53 0.38 14.67 -22.39
N PHE A 54 -0.27 14.46 -23.53
CA PHE A 54 -1.65 13.99 -23.61
C PHE A 54 -1.79 12.55 -23.09
N GLY A 55 -0.82 11.67 -23.35
CA GLY A 55 -0.73 10.33 -22.77
C GLY A 55 -0.57 10.38 -21.25
N SER A 56 0.28 11.27 -20.71
CA SER A 56 0.39 11.49 -19.26
C SER A 56 -0.91 12.03 -18.63
N LEU A 57 -1.68 12.82 -19.38
CA LEU A 57 -3.00 13.31 -18.99
C LEU A 57 -4.06 12.20 -19.05
N LEU A 58 -3.99 11.32 -20.06
CA LEU A 58 -4.83 10.11 -20.20
C LEU A 58 -4.44 8.99 -19.23
N LEU A 59 -3.28 9.09 -18.57
CA LEU A 59 -2.84 8.23 -17.47
C LEU A 59 -3.43 8.67 -16.11
N LEU A 60 -3.96 9.89 -15.99
CA LEU A 60 -4.65 10.37 -14.78
C LEU A 60 -5.87 9.49 -14.40
N PRO A 61 -6.74 9.05 -15.33
CA PRO A 61 -7.78 8.05 -15.05
C PRO A 61 -7.26 6.72 -14.48
N PHE A 62 -6.00 6.36 -14.76
CA PHE A 62 -5.38 5.13 -14.22
C PHE A 62 -4.82 5.34 -12.80
N LEU A 63 -4.44 6.58 -12.45
CA LEU A 63 -4.25 6.97 -11.04
C LEU A 63 -5.60 6.98 -10.29
N ASP A 64 -6.69 7.38 -10.94
CA ASP A 64 -8.05 7.26 -10.39
C ASP A 64 -8.49 5.80 -10.21
N CYS A 65 -7.97 4.88 -11.03
CA CYS A 65 -8.12 3.44 -10.79
C CYS A 65 -7.49 3.02 -9.46
N SER A 66 -6.35 3.62 -9.08
CA SER A 66 -5.74 3.38 -7.77
C SER A 66 -6.63 3.90 -6.65
N PHE A 67 -7.16 5.14 -6.73
CA PHE A 67 -8.14 5.65 -5.75
C PHE A 67 -9.38 4.78 -5.64
N SER A 68 -9.89 4.31 -6.78
CA SER A 68 -11.05 3.40 -6.85
C SER A 68 -10.74 2.00 -6.28
N GLN A 69 -9.46 1.59 -6.24
CA GLN A 69 -9.02 0.34 -5.63
C GLN A 69 -8.92 0.41 -4.10
N HIS A 70 -8.72 1.58 -3.49
CA HIS A 70 -8.57 1.70 -2.03
C HIS A 70 -9.81 1.21 -1.25
N PRO A 71 -11.05 1.61 -1.60
CA PRO A 71 -12.25 1.05 -0.97
C PRO A 71 -12.34 -0.47 -1.13
N TRP A 72 -11.94 -0.99 -2.28
CA TRP A 72 -11.94 -2.42 -2.55
C TRP A 72 -10.89 -3.17 -1.70
N PHE A 73 -9.69 -2.61 -1.54
CA PHE A 73 -8.65 -3.14 -0.65
C PHE A 73 -9.12 -3.17 0.82
N ALA A 74 -9.82 -2.13 1.27
CA ALA A 74 -10.43 -2.08 2.61
C ALA A 74 -11.54 -3.14 2.78
N ASP A 75 -12.35 -3.37 1.75
CA ASP A 75 -13.36 -4.44 1.74
C ASP A 75 -12.72 -5.84 1.79
N ILE A 76 -11.62 -6.07 1.06
CA ILE A 76 -10.85 -7.31 1.10
C ILE A 76 -10.33 -7.56 2.51
N ALA A 77 -9.69 -6.57 3.13
CA ALA A 77 -9.16 -6.64 4.48
C ALA A 77 -10.26 -6.95 5.51
N SER A 78 -11.37 -6.22 5.44
CA SER A 78 -12.55 -6.42 6.29
C SER A 78 -13.14 -7.83 6.12
N SER A 79 -13.19 -8.33 4.89
CA SER A 79 -13.70 -9.68 4.58
C SER A 79 -12.76 -10.77 5.07
N ALA A 80 -11.44 -10.57 4.92
CA ALA A 80 -10.43 -11.50 5.40
C ALA A 80 -10.46 -11.62 6.94
N LEU A 81 -10.60 -10.51 7.66
CA LEU A 81 -10.75 -10.51 9.12
C LEU A 81 -12.01 -11.23 9.59
N LYS A 82 -13.15 -10.97 8.93
CA LYS A 82 -14.40 -11.69 9.20
C LYS A 82 -14.25 -13.19 9.01
N TYR A 83 -13.55 -13.63 7.96
CA TYR A 83 -13.29 -15.06 7.72
C TYR A 83 -12.42 -15.69 8.82
N ARG A 84 -11.49 -14.92 9.40
CA ARG A 84 -10.66 -15.38 10.54
C ARG A 84 -11.38 -15.35 11.89
N GLY A 85 -12.65 -14.91 11.94
CA GLY A 85 -13.37 -14.73 13.19
C GLY A 85 -12.78 -13.63 14.09
N ILE A 86 -11.94 -12.75 13.54
CA ILE A 86 -11.36 -11.63 14.29
C ILE A 86 -12.41 -10.52 14.31
N SER A 87 -13.14 -10.45 15.41
CA SER A 87 -14.00 -9.33 15.75
C SER A 87 -13.16 -8.08 15.94
N SER A 88 -13.56 -6.98 15.30
CA SER A 88 -12.95 -5.66 15.48
C SER A 88 -12.84 -5.34 16.99
N SER A 89 -11.66 -4.88 17.42
CA SER A 89 -11.52 -4.22 18.73
C SER A 89 -12.50 -3.05 18.77
N LYS A 90 -13.00 -2.69 19.96
CA LYS A 90 -13.99 -1.61 20.21
C LYS A 90 -13.90 -0.53 19.11
N ILE A 91 -14.97 -0.41 18.31
CA ILE A 91 -15.00 0.50 17.17
C ILE A 91 -14.62 1.89 17.69
N PRO A 92 -13.48 2.47 17.26
CA PRO A 92 -13.09 3.80 17.71
C PRO A 92 -14.15 4.82 17.30
N ASP A 93 -14.31 5.90 18.07
CA ASP A 93 -15.15 7.03 17.68
C ASP A 93 -14.81 7.44 16.24
N PHE A 94 -15.81 7.71 15.40
CA PHE A 94 -15.60 8.04 13.98
C PHE A 94 -14.54 9.14 13.78
N SER A 95 -14.53 10.15 14.65
CA SER A 95 -13.53 11.23 14.63
C SER A 95 -12.10 10.72 14.89
N ARG A 96 -11.92 9.80 15.84
CA ARG A 96 -10.62 9.18 16.12
C ARG A 96 -10.17 8.30 14.95
N ALA A 97 -11.08 7.51 14.39
CA ALA A 97 -10.79 6.67 13.22
C ALA A 97 -10.37 7.50 12.00
N ALA A 98 -11.11 8.59 11.73
CA ALA A 98 -10.79 9.51 10.64
C ALA A 98 -9.44 10.23 10.87
N SER A 99 -9.17 10.67 12.10
CA SER A 99 -7.90 11.31 12.44
C SER A 99 -6.71 10.34 12.27
N ASP A 100 -6.86 9.10 12.71
CA ASP A 100 -5.84 8.07 12.61
C ASP A 100 -5.59 7.63 11.15
N PHE A 101 -6.65 7.59 10.33
CA PHE A 101 -6.56 7.36 8.88
C PHE A 101 -5.81 8.49 8.16
N ILE A 102 -6.17 9.74 8.43
CA ILE A 102 -5.48 10.92 7.86
C ILE A 102 -4.02 10.91 8.29
N HIS A 103 -3.74 10.65 9.57
CA HIS A 103 -2.39 10.58 10.09
C HIS A 103 -1.57 9.48 9.41
N ALA A 104 -2.16 8.30 9.17
CA ALA A 104 -1.52 7.21 8.44
C ALA A 104 -1.12 7.64 7.03
N ILE A 105 -2.05 8.23 6.26
CA ILE A 105 -1.77 8.74 4.90
C ILE A 105 -0.58 9.71 4.90
N PHE A 106 -0.51 10.64 5.86
CA PHE A 106 0.59 11.59 5.92
C PHE A 106 1.93 10.92 6.24
N VAL A 107 1.98 10.03 7.24
CA VAL A 107 3.22 9.29 7.56
C VAL A 107 3.69 8.48 6.37
N GLU A 108 2.78 7.77 5.73
CA GLU A 108 3.05 6.95 4.54
C GLU A 108 3.57 7.78 3.36
N LEU A 109 2.93 8.93 3.09
CA LEU A 109 3.38 9.86 2.04
C LEU A 109 4.76 10.44 2.34
N VAL A 110 5.01 10.86 3.58
CA VAL A 110 6.32 11.40 3.98
C VAL A 110 7.40 10.32 3.90
N PHE A 111 7.08 9.08 4.29
CA PHE A 111 8.01 7.95 4.19
C PHE A 111 8.30 7.57 2.73
N LEU A 112 7.30 7.64 1.84
CA LEU A 112 7.49 7.49 0.41
C LEU A 112 8.43 8.57 -0.15
N VAL A 113 8.23 9.83 0.21
CA VAL A 113 9.13 10.93 -0.20
C VAL A 113 10.56 10.69 0.29
N GLN A 114 10.75 10.19 1.51
CA GLN A 114 12.07 9.81 2.02
C GLN A 114 12.70 8.68 1.19
N ALA A 115 11.94 7.64 0.86
CA ALA A 115 12.41 6.54 0.02
C ALA A 115 12.86 7.04 -1.37
N LEU A 116 12.05 7.90 -2.00
CA LEU A 116 12.36 8.49 -3.30
C LEU A 116 13.58 9.41 -3.23
N ALA A 117 13.71 10.20 -2.16
CA ALA A 117 14.88 11.05 -1.94
C ALA A 117 16.17 10.23 -1.81
N ILE A 118 16.13 9.11 -1.07
CA ILE A 118 17.27 8.19 -0.94
C ILE A 118 17.63 7.59 -2.29
N ILE A 119 16.64 7.13 -3.08
CA ILE A 119 16.85 6.57 -4.42
C ILE A 119 17.47 7.62 -5.37
N GLY A 120 17.08 8.89 -5.23
CA GLY A 120 17.58 10.00 -6.04
C GLY A 120 19.01 10.44 -5.72
N LEU A 121 19.64 9.92 -4.66
CA LEU A 121 21.03 10.26 -4.33
C LEU A 121 22.00 9.67 -5.37
N GLU A 122 22.99 10.47 -5.77
CA GLU A 122 24.02 10.12 -6.76
C GLU A 122 25.04 9.06 -6.30
N VAL A 123 24.82 8.41 -5.16
CA VAL A 123 25.70 7.37 -4.59
C VAL A 123 25.17 5.97 -4.97
N PRO A 124 25.57 5.37 -6.12
CA PRO A 124 24.70 4.44 -6.86
C PRO A 124 24.43 3.10 -6.16
N VAL A 125 25.32 2.65 -5.27
CA VAL A 125 25.18 1.37 -4.57
C VAL A 125 24.38 1.55 -3.27
N LEU A 126 24.75 2.53 -2.46
CA LEU A 126 24.07 2.80 -1.18
C LEU A 126 22.65 3.33 -1.43
N SER A 127 22.44 4.23 -2.40
CA SER A 127 21.12 4.78 -2.70
C SER A 127 20.13 3.71 -3.12
N LYS A 128 20.56 2.78 -3.99
CA LYS A 128 19.73 1.63 -4.41
C LYS A 128 19.46 0.67 -3.27
N PHE A 129 20.47 0.35 -2.46
CA PHE A 129 20.32 -0.57 -1.34
C PHE A 129 19.35 -0.03 -0.28
N PHE A 130 19.59 1.19 0.20
CA PHE A 130 18.69 1.81 1.19
C PHE A 130 17.33 2.15 0.58
N GLY A 131 17.28 2.62 -0.66
CA GLY A 131 16.03 2.84 -1.37
C GLY A 131 15.17 1.59 -1.46
N PHE A 132 15.78 0.43 -1.74
CA PHE A 132 15.11 -0.86 -1.73
C PHE A 132 14.55 -1.21 -0.34
N ILE A 133 15.35 -1.05 0.71
CA ILE A 133 14.91 -1.29 2.10
C ILE A 133 13.69 -0.43 2.45
N TYR A 134 13.76 0.87 2.18
CA TYR A 134 12.66 1.80 2.49
C TYR A 134 11.39 1.46 1.69
N MET A 135 11.52 1.12 0.41
CA MET A 135 10.39 0.70 -0.43
C MET A 135 9.77 -0.62 0.04
N SER A 136 10.59 -1.59 0.47
CA SER A 136 10.10 -2.85 1.03
C SER A 136 9.36 -2.65 2.34
N LEU A 137 9.90 -1.85 3.25
CA LEU A 137 9.23 -1.51 4.50
C LEU A 137 7.90 -0.75 4.24
N LEU A 138 7.88 0.19 3.29
CA LEU A 138 6.66 0.91 2.88
C LEU A 138 5.59 -0.06 2.34
N HIS A 139 5.95 -0.94 1.41
CA HIS A 139 5.02 -1.93 0.84
C HIS A 139 4.47 -2.91 1.87
N SER A 140 5.32 -3.32 2.83
CA SER A 140 4.87 -4.14 3.95
C SER A 140 3.88 -3.37 4.82
N LEU A 141 4.25 -2.16 5.27
CA LEU A 141 3.37 -1.32 6.08
C LEU A 141 2.00 -1.16 5.42
N TYR A 142 1.95 -0.76 4.15
CA TYR A 142 0.70 -0.56 3.40
C TYR A 142 -0.18 -1.80 3.40
N SER A 143 0.41 -2.98 3.21
CA SER A 143 -0.35 -4.24 3.14
C SER A 143 -1.00 -4.57 4.48
N PHE A 144 -0.25 -4.41 5.57
CA PHE A 144 -0.73 -4.66 6.93
C PHE A 144 -1.68 -3.57 7.43
N ASP A 145 -1.52 -2.34 6.94
CA ASP A 145 -2.27 -1.17 7.41
C ASP A 145 -3.78 -1.38 7.26
N TYR A 146 -4.23 -1.94 6.14
CA TYR A 146 -5.64 -2.25 5.93
C TYR A 146 -6.23 -3.19 6.99
N ILE A 147 -5.45 -4.21 7.40
CA ILE A 147 -5.86 -5.18 8.43
C ILE A 147 -5.87 -4.53 9.81
N TRP A 148 -4.85 -3.74 10.12
CA TRP A 148 -4.70 -3.09 11.42
C TRP A 148 -5.70 -1.95 11.62
N MET A 149 -5.95 -1.13 10.58
CA MET A 149 -7.01 -0.12 10.59
C MET A 149 -8.39 -0.76 10.78
N SER A 150 -8.69 -1.84 10.06
CA SER A 150 -9.94 -2.60 10.24
C SER A 150 -10.06 -3.24 11.63
N SER A 151 -8.92 -3.50 12.28
CA SER A 151 -8.81 -4.02 13.65
C SER A 151 -8.78 -2.91 14.72
N GLY A 152 -8.82 -1.63 14.34
CA GLY A 152 -8.83 -0.49 15.26
C GLY A 152 -7.49 -0.21 15.95
N ILE A 153 -6.36 -0.60 15.35
CA ILE A 153 -5.02 -0.36 15.91
C ILE A 153 -4.53 1.02 15.46
N SER A 154 -4.14 1.88 16.42
CA SER A 154 -3.64 3.24 16.15
C SER A 154 -2.33 3.27 15.38
N MET A 155 -2.11 4.31 14.56
CA MET A 155 -0.94 4.44 13.67
C MET A 155 0.41 4.32 14.40
N ASN A 156 0.57 4.98 15.55
CA ASN A 156 1.81 4.89 16.34
C ASN A 156 2.13 3.44 16.75
N THR A 157 1.10 2.66 17.09
CA THR A 157 1.24 1.24 17.44
C THR A 157 1.60 0.42 16.21
N ARG A 158 1.00 0.72 15.05
CA ARG A 158 1.30 0.08 13.76
C ARG A 158 2.77 0.25 13.37
N LEU A 159 3.30 1.47 13.46
CA LEU A 159 4.72 1.75 13.24
C LEU A 159 5.61 0.98 14.23
N ALA A 160 5.27 1.00 15.52
CA ALA A 160 6.05 0.29 16.54
C ALA A 160 6.05 -1.23 16.32
N MET A 161 4.96 -1.82 15.82
CA MET A 161 4.91 -3.24 15.45
C MET A 161 5.89 -3.53 14.32
N VAL A 162 5.88 -2.72 13.25
CA VAL A 162 6.80 -2.89 12.12
C VAL A 162 8.27 -2.72 12.54
N GLU A 163 8.58 -1.72 13.36
CA GLU A 163 9.95 -1.43 13.80
C GLU A 163 10.52 -2.52 14.73
N ARG A 164 9.66 -3.20 15.50
CA ARG A 164 10.04 -4.33 16.37
C ARG A 164 10.31 -5.62 15.60
N SER A 165 9.59 -5.85 14.51
CA SER A 165 9.75 -7.03 13.65
C SER A 165 10.25 -6.65 12.25
N TRP A 166 11.12 -5.64 12.17
CA TRP A 166 11.58 -5.07 10.90
C TRP A 166 12.18 -6.10 9.92
N PRO A 167 12.90 -7.17 10.33
CA PRO A 167 13.42 -8.15 9.36
C PRO A 167 12.30 -8.94 8.68
N PHE A 168 11.24 -9.25 9.42
CA PHE A 168 10.05 -9.92 8.88
C PHE A 168 9.34 -9.01 7.88
N HIS A 169 9.09 -7.76 8.24
CA HIS A 169 8.43 -6.80 7.35
C HIS A 169 9.26 -6.49 6.11
N LEU A 170 10.59 -6.38 6.26
CA LEU A 170 11.51 -6.22 5.14
C LEU A 170 11.40 -7.41 4.18
N GLY A 171 11.47 -8.64 4.67
CA GLY A 171 11.34 -9.85 3.85
C GLY A 171 9.98 -9.97 3.17
N PHE A 172 8.90 -9.67 3.88
CA PHE A 172 7.55 -9.65 3.33
C PHE A 172 7.42 -8.64 2.18
N GLY A 173 7.85 -7.39 2.40
CA GLY A 173 7.74 -6.33 1.40
C GLY A 173 8.69 -6.50 0.20
N THR A 174 9.81 -7.20 0.39
CA THR A 174 10.81 -7.49 -0.65
C THR A 174 10.18 -8.12 -1.89
N LEU A 175 9.24 -9.06 -1.74
CA LEU A 175 8.59 -9.69 -2.89
C LEU A 175 7.83 -8.67 -3.75
N LEU A 176 7.09 -7.75 -3.10
CA LEU A 176 6.34 -6.72 -3.81
C LEU A 176 7.29 -5.70 -4.43
N THR A 177 8.33 -5.26 -3.71
CA THR A 177 9.34 -4.32 -4.22
C THR A 177 10.06 -4.90 -5.43
N LEU A 178 10.44 -6.17 -5.40
CA LEU A 178 11.08 -6.84 -6.55
C LEU A 178 10.14 -6.83 -7.76
N ALA A 179 8.88 -7.23 -7.58
CA ALA A 179 7.89 -7.24 -8.65
C ALA A 179 7.69 -5.83 -9.26
N THR A 180 7.59 -4.81 -8.43
CA THR A 180 7.43 -3.40 -8.86
C THR A 180 8.75 -2.75 -9.29
N SER A 181 9.87 -3.48 -9.29
CA SER A 181 11.17 -3.01 -9.78
C SER A 181 11.58 -3.64 -11.11
N MET A 182 10.77 -4.57 -11.65
CA MET A 182 11.04 -5.25 -12.92
C MET A 182 10.93 -4.32 -14.13
N SER A 183 10.16 -3.24 -14.04
CA SER A 183 10.02 -2.24 -15.10
C SER A 183 10.59 -0.88 -14.67
N THR A 184 11.08 -0.11 -15.64
CA THR A 184 11.43 1.31 -15.46
C THR A 184 10.21 2.22 -15.62
N ASN A 185 9.09 1.70 -16.13
CA ASN A 185 7.87 2.46 -16.35
C ASN A 185 7.03 2.50 -15.07
N PHE A 186 6.86 3.70 -14.51
CA PHE A 186 6.09 3.95 -13.29
C PHE A 186 4.66 3.40 -13.35
N VAL A 187 4.00 3.51 -14.51
CA VAL A 187 2.63 3.06 -14.68
C VAL A 187 2.55 1.53 -14.63
N ILE A 188 3.48 0.85 -15.30
CA ILE A 188 3.55 -0.62 -15.28
C ILE A 188 3.79 -1.11 -13.85
N ASN A 189 4.72 -0.48 -13.12
CA ASN A 189 4.97 -0.81 -11.72
C ASN A 189 3.74 -0.55 -10.84
N GLY A 190 3.00 0.53 -11.08
CA GLY A 190 1.73 0.82 -10.39
C GLY A 190 0.65 -0.23 -10.66
N CYS A 191 0.54 -0.74 -11.89
CA CYS A 191 -0.39 -1.82 -12.21
C CYS A 191 0.04 -3.16 -11.61
N ILE A 192 1.33 -3.50 -11.63
CA ILE A 192 1.87 -4.69 -10.96
C ILE A 192 1.56 -4.62 -9.46
N PHE A 193 1.78 -3.45 -8.86
CA PHE A 193 1.40 -3.18 -7.47
C PHE A 193 -0.10 -3.44 -7.28
N GLY A 194 -0.99 -2.76 -8.01
CA GLY A 194 -2.44 -2.92 -7.85
C GLY A 194 -2.95 -4.35 -8.09
N ALA A 195 -2.30 -5.12 -8.96
CA ALA A 195 -2.63 -6.52 -9.20
C ALA A 195 -2.20 -7.46 -8.05
N LEU A 196 -0.99 -7.25 -7.50
CA LEU A 196 -0.45 -8.10 -6.44
C LEU A 196 -0.94 -7.70 -5.06
N PHE A 197 -1.23 -6.43 -4.84
CA PHE A 197 -1.52 -5.87 -3.52
C PHE A 197 -2.67 -6.56 -2.76
N PRO A 198 -3.81 -6.96 -3.40
CA PRO A 198 -4.85 -7.76 -2.73
C PRO A 198 -4.34 -9.05 -2.09
N PHE A 199 -3.40 -9.74 -2.75
CA PHE A 199 -2.81 -10.97 -2.23
C PHE A 199 -1.91 -10.69 -1.03
N PHE A 200 -1.18 -9.57 -1.05
CA PHE A 200 -0.39 -9.11 0.08
C PHE A 200 -1.27 -8.70 1.27
N ILE A 201 -2.42 -8.06 1.05
CA ILE A 201 -3.40 -7.78 2.12
C ILE A 201 -3.89 -9.09 2.76
N VAL A 202 -4.30 -10.08 1.97
CA VAL A 202 -4.77 -11.37 2.50
C VAL A 202 -3.64 -12.11 3.23
N SER A 203 -2.42 -12.10 2.67
CA SER A 203 -1.23 -12.69 3.30
C SER A 203 -0.91 -12.04 4.64
N SER A 204 -0.94 -10.70 4.70
CA SER A 204 -0.76 -9.94 5.93
C SER A 204 -1.82 -10.30 6.98
N CYS A 205 -3.06 -10.55 6.55
CA CYS A 205 -4.12 -11.02 7.43
C CYS A 205 -3.77 -12.36 8.06
N VAL A 206 -3.24 -13.31 7.31
CA VAL A 206 -2.80 -14.63 7.83
C VAL A 206 -1.67 -14.45 8.84
N CYS A 207 -0.66 -13.63 8.51
CA CYS A 207 0.51 -13.38 9.36
C CYS A 207 0.18 -12.57 10.63
N SER A 208 -0.72 -11.59 10.55
CA SER A 208 -1.02 -10.69 11.67
C SER A 208 -1.66 -11.40 12.88
N GLY A 209 -2.25 -12.59 12.70
CA GLY A 209 -2.69 -13.39 13.86
C GLY A 209 -1.65 -14.36 14.40
N ALA A 210 -0.53 -14.57 13.70
CA ALA A 210 0.63 -15.28 14.21
C ALA A 210 1.47 -14.40 15.15
N ASP A 211 1.40 -13.07 14.97
CA ASP A 211 2.16 -12.08 15.74
C ASP A 211 1.84 -12.06 17.26
N LYS A 212 0.66 -12.58 17.66
CA LYS A 212 0.34 -12.77 19.09
C LYS A 212 1.14 -13.90 19.77
N ARG A 213 1.79 -14.79 19.01
CA ARG A 213 2.54 -15.94 19.56
C ARG A 213 4.04 -15.68 19.76
N GLY A 214 4.55 -14.49 19.41
CA GLY A 214 6.00 -14.21 19.38
C GLY A 214 6.49 -13.14 20.36
N VAL A 215 5.68 -12.65 21.28
CA VAL A 215 6.08 -11.60 22.25
C VAL A 215 7.22 -12.06 23.20
N THR A 216 7.47 -13.37 23.28
CA THR A 216 8.43 -13.94 24.24
C THR A 216 9.87 -14.10 23.75
N ASP A 217 10.17 -13.93 22.45
CA ASP A 217 11.55 -14.10 21.92
C ASP A 217 11.94 -12.95 20.97
N GLN A 218 12.06 -11.72 21.48
CA GLN A 218 12.65 -10.62 20.70
C GLN A 218 14.17 -10.83 20.58
N VAL A 219 14.59 -11.47 19.48
CA VAL A 219 16.00 -11.74 19.16
C VAL A 219 16.71 -10.52 18.53
N VAL A 220 15.96 -9.56 17.96
CA VAL A 220 16.50 -8.45 17.17
C VAL A 220 16.08 -7.09 17.76
N PRO A 221 17.00 -6.12 17.93
CA PRO A 221 16.66 -4.79 18.45
C PRO A 221 15.80 -4.00 17.44
N PRO A 222 14.85 -3.18 17.93
CA PRO A 222 14.01 -2.36 17.07
C PRO A 222 14.83 -1.25 16.38
N ILE A 223 14.52 -0.97 15.11
CA ILE A 223 15.13 0.11 14.33
C ILE A 223 14.03 1.09 13.93
N HIS A 224 14.25 2.37 14.23
CA HIS A 224 13.24 3.41 14.03
C HIS A 224 13.26 4.03 12.62
N PHE A 225 12.98 3.22 11.61
CA PHE A 225 12.95 3.67 10.20
C PHE A 225 11.95 4.81 9.96
N TYR A 226 10.81 4.81 10.67
CA TYR A 226 9.72 5.75 10.44
C TYR A 226 9.82 7.02 11.29
N TYR A 227 10.83 7.14 12.16
CA TYR A 227 10.96 8.25 13.11
C TYR A 227 10.93 9.63 12.45
N ILE A 228 11.65 9.79 11.32
CA ILE A 228 11.68 11.06 10.59
C ILE A 228 10.29 11.36 10.02
N ALA A 229 9.64 10.35 9.43
CA ALA A 229 8.31 10.50 8.84
C ALA A 229 7.25 10.85 9.90
N SER A 230 7.23 10.13 11.02
CA SER A 230 6.31 10.38 12.12
C SER A 230 6.55 11.75 12.76
N THR A 231 7.79 12.17 12.93
CA THR A 231 8.12 13.51 13.49
C THR A 231 7.64 14.64 12.56
N ILE A 232 7.88 14.52 11.25
CA ILE A 232 7.39 15.50 10.27
C ILE A 232 5.86 15.53 10.28
N THR A 233 5.20 14.38 10.24
CA THR A 233 3.74 14.31 10.26
C THR A 233 3.16 14.88 11.55
N ASN A 234 3.78 14.60 12.71
CA ASN A 234 3.38 15.19 13.99
C ASN A 234 3.50 16.73 13.96
N LYS A 235 4.59 17.27 13.39
CA LYS A 235 4.74 18.73 13.24
C LYS A 235 3.70 19.33 12.30
N ILE A 236 3.40 18.69 11.18
CA ILE A 236 2.35 19.13 10.24
C ILE A 236 0.98 19.09 10.93
N SER A 237 0.68 17.99 11.63
CA SER A 237 -0.57 17.84 12.37
C SER A 237 -0.73 18.92 13.43
N MET A 238 0.33 19.21 14.21
CA MET A 238 0.32 20.32 15.18
C MET A 238 0.12 21.69 14.53
N ALA A 239 0.68 21.92 13.33
CA ALA A 239 0.54 23.18 12.60
C ALA A 239 -0.87 23.37 12.03
N ILE A 240 -1.51 22.30 11.55
CA ILE A 240 -2.85 22.33 10.95
C ILE A 240 -3.94 22.37 12.02
N PHE A 241 -3.84 21.52 13.05
CA PHE A 241 -4.92 21.31 14.01
C PHE A 241 -4.72 22.07 15.32
N GLY A 242 -3.54 22.62 15.59
CA GLY A 242 -3.23 23.39 16.79
C GLY A 242 -3.31 22.55 18.07
N ARG A 243 -2.15 22.24 18.68
CA ARG A 243 -1.99 21.52 19.98
C ARG A 243 -3.19 20.64 20.39
N THR A 244 -3.27 19.43 19.87
CA THR A 244 -4.00 18.34 20.53
C THR A 244 -3.02 17.53 21.36
N GLN A 245 -3.19 17.58 22.68
CA GLN A 245 -2.48 16.70 23.61
C GLN A 245 -2.86 15.25 23.33
N ILE A 246 -1.86 14.42 23.05
CA ILE A 246 -1.97 12.97 23.25
C ILE A 246 -0.67 12.53 23.95
N THR A 247 -0.71 12.62 25.28
CA THR A 247 0.08 11.77 26.18
C THR A 247 -0.45 10.36 26.17
#